data_AF-A0AA42W7B8-F1
#
_entry.id   AF-A0AA42W7B8-F1
#
_cell.length_a   1.000
_cell.length_b   1.000
_cell.length_c   1.000
_cell.angle_alpha   90.00
_cell.angle_beta   90.00
_cell.angle_gamma   90.00
#
_symmetry.space_group_name_H-M   'P 1'
#
loop_
_entity.id
_entity.type
_entity.pdbx_description
1 polymer ?
#
loop_
_entity_poly.entity_id
_entity_poly.type
_entity_poly.pdbx_seq_one_letter_code
_entity_poly.pdbx_strand_id
1 'polypeptide(L)'
;MLKDRGFQIWLAVFALVAGTLIALLWPKHSGYPSIGGGGYDLSNWVYTLALLAFTGVWTLVTLLVGLNRSTPHAAKRAYWLAAIGAATFVASLVAFGHHVT
;
A
#
# COMPACT_ATOMS: atom_id res chain seq x y z
N MET A 1 15.60 22.85 6.42
CA MET A 1 14.74 21.84 5.73
C MET A 1 15.42 20.50 5.43
N LEU A 2 16.70 20.26 5.80
CA LEU A 2 17.42 19.00 5.52
C LEU A 2 17.11 17.82 6.47
N LYS A 3 16.45 18.07 7.60
CA LYS A 3 16.38 17.15 8.75
C LYS A 3 15.44 15.95 8.59
N ASP A 4 14.62 15.95 7.52
CA ASP A 4 13.48 15.03 7.38
C ASP A 4 13.45 14.24 6.07
N ARG A 5 14.52 14.35 5.25
CA ARG A 5 14.58 13.72 3.91
C ARG A 5 14.30 12.22 3.96
N GLY A 6 14.83 11.51 4.95
CA GLY A 6 14.58 10.07 5.10
C GLY A 6 13.09 9.76 5.26
N PHE A 7 12.39 10.45 6.16
CA PHE A 7 10.95 10.26 6.34
C PHE A 7 10.17 10.59 5.06
N GLN A 8 10.53 11.69 4.38
CA GLN A 8 9.87 12.10 3.13
C GLN A 8 10.11 11.10 2.00
N ILE A 9 11.32 10.54 1.88
CA ILE A 9 11.64 9.52 0.89
C ILE A 9 10.82 8.26 1.13
N TRP A 10 10.77 7.78 2.38
CA TRP A 10 9.95 6.61 2.73
C TRP A 10 8.47 6.87 2.42
N LEU A 11 7.95 8.03 2.82
CA LEU A 11 6.57 8.40 2.52
C LEU A 11 6.30 8.50 1.01
N ALA A 12 7.24 9.05 0.23
CA ALA A 12 7.12 9.16 -1.21
C ALA A 12 7.13 7.79 -1.90
N VAL A 13 8.02 6.88 -1.48
CA VAL A 13 8.05 5.49 -1.96
C VAL A 13 6.74 4.79 -1.66
N PHE A 14 6.23 4.93 -0.44
CA PHE A 14 4.94 4.38 -0.06
C PHE A 14 3.81 4.91 -0.94
N ALA A 15 3.72 6.23 -1.07
CA ALA A 15 2.68 6.88 -1.87
C ALA A 15 2.74 6.48 -3.33
N LEU A 16 3.94 6.32 -3.89
CA LEU A 16 4.13 5.87 -5.26
C LEU A 16 3.63 4.45 -5.45
N VAL A 17 4.08 3.50 -4.63
CA VAL A 17 3.72 2.08 -4.78
C VAL A 17 2.23 1.85 -4.47
N ALA A 18 1.77 2.29 -3.29
CA ALA A 18 0.38 2.11 -2.88
C ALA A 18 -0.57 2.90 -3.79
N GLY A 19 -0.20 4.14 -4.15
CA GLY A 19 -1.00 4.97 -5.05
C GLY A 19 -1.15 4.37 -6.44
N THR A 20 -0.08 3.81 -7.02
CA THR A 20 -0.17 3.10 -8.31
C THR A 20 -1.09 1.89 -8.22
N LEU A 21 -0.98 1.06 -7.18
CA LEU A 21 -1.85 -0.10 -7.00
C LEU A 21 -3.33 0.29 -6.82
N ILE A 22 -3.59 1.32 -6.01
CA ILE A 22 -4.94 1.87 -5.83
C ILE A 22 -5.49 2.42 -7.15
N ALA A 23 -4.67 3.14 -7.93
CA ALA A 23 -5.09 3.67 -9.22
C ALA A 23 -5.41 2.56 -10.24
N LEU A 24 -4.69 1.43 -10.20
CA LEU A 24 -4.97 0.27 -11.04
C LEU A 24 -6.27 -0.45 -10.66
N LEU A 25 -6.64 -0.42 -9.37
CA LEU A 25 -7.87 -0.97 -8.83
C LEU A 25 -9.09 -0.04 -9.00
N TRP A 26 -8.87 1.21 -9.40
CA TRP A 26 -9.97 2.15 -9.58
C TRP A 26 -10.89 1.69 -10.72
N PRO A 27 -12.22 1.78 -10.58
CA PRO A 27 -13.16 1.30 -11.60
C PRO A 27 -12.88 1.92 -12.97
N LYS A 28 -12.45 1.09 -13.92
CA LYS A 28 -12.28 1.51 -15.31
C LYS A 28 -13.63 1.44 -16.01
N HIS A 29 -14.04 2.53 -16.64
CA HIS A 29 -15.20 2.53 -17.51
C HIS A 29 -14.83 1.77 -18.79
N SER A 30 -15.61 0.73 -19.12
CA SER A 30 -15.56 -0.08 -20.34
C SER A 30 -14.24 -0.81 -20.65
N GLY A 31 -14.06 -2.01 -20.09
CA GLY A 31 -13.27 -3.04 -20.74
C GLY A 31 -14.14 -3.72 -21.80
N TYR A 32 -13.82 -3.52 -23.08
CA TYR A 32 -14.45 -4.27 -24.16
C TYR A 32 -14.34 -5.77 -23.87
N PRO A 33 -15.41 -6.57 -24.08
CA PRO A 33 -15.32 -8.00 -23.91
C PRO A 33 -14.22 -8.54 -24.83
N SER A 34 -13.37 -9.41 -24.29
CA SER A 34 -12.35 -10.15 -25.05
C SER A 34 -12.99 -10.76 -26.30
N ILE A 35 -12.69 -10.21 -27.48
CA ILE A 35 -13.05 -10.83 -28.76
C ILE A 35 -12.01 -11.92 -29.01
N GLY A 36 -12.29 -13.15 -28.53
CA GLY A 36 -11.53 -14.34 -28.96
C GLY A 36 -11.08 -15.32 -27.87
N GLY A 37 -11.39 -15.13 -26.59
CA GLY A 37 -11.07 -16.16 -25.60
C GLY A 37 -11.34 -15.73 -24.17
N GLY A 38 -12.09 -16.55 -23.43
CA GLY A 38 -12.48 -16.34 -22.04
C GLY A 38 -11.32 -16.44 -21.06
N GLY A 39 -10.34 -15.55 -21.17
CA GLY A 39 -9.33 -15.37 -20.14
C GLY A 39 -9.95 -14.68 -18.93
N TYR A 40 -9.86 -15.32 -17.76
CA TYR A 40 -10.23 -14.70 -16.50
C TYR A 40 -9.34 -13.47 -16.26
N ASP A 41 -9.94 -12.29 -16.12
CA ASP A 41 -9.21 -11.10 -15.69
C ASP A 41 -8.93 -11.19 -14.18
N LEU A 42 -7.76 -11.71 -13.84
CA LEU A 42 -7.26 -11.84 -12.47
C LEU A 42 -6.63 -10.54 -11.95
N SER A 43 -6.62 -9.45 -12.73
CA SER A 43 -5.91 -8.22 -12.38
C SER A 43 -6.36 -7.65 -11.04
N ASN A 44 -7.66 -7.58 -10.79
CA ASN A 44 -8.22 -7.10 -9.53
C ASN A 44 -7.78 -7.95 -8.34
N TRP A 45 -7.78 -9.28 -8.48
CA TRP A 45 -7.31 -10.19 -7.46
C TRP A 45 -5.81 -9.99 -7.18
N VAL A 46 -4.98 -9.93 -8.23
CA VAL A 46 -3.52 -9.75 -8.12
C VAL A 46 -3.18 -8.40 -7.49
N TYR A 47 -3.78 -7.31 -7.96
CA TYR A 47 -3.48 -5.96 -7.45
C TYR A 47 -3.98 -5.77 -6.02
N THR A 48 -5.11 -6.38 -5.65
CA THR A 48 -5.60 -6.36 -4.26
C THR A 48 -4.62 -7.08 -3.34
N LEU A 49 -4.19 -8.30 -3.70
CA LEU A 49 -3.20 -9.03 -2.90
C LEU A 49 -1.86 -8.30 -2.82
N ALA A 50 -1.39 -7.72 -3.93
CA ALA A 50 -0.16 -6.94 -3.93
C ALA A 50 -0.25 -5.72 -3.00
N LEU A 51 -1.39 -5.02 -3.00
CA LEU A 51 -1.63 -3.86 -2.14
C LEU A 51 -1.67 -4.26 -0.66
N LEU A 52 -2.39 -5.34 -0.32
CA LEU A 52 -2.46 -5.85 1.04
C LEU A 52 -1.10 -6.36 1.52
N ALA A 53 -0.39 -7.14 0.72
CA ALA A 53 0.94 -7.62 1.07
C ALA A 53 1.92 -6.47 1.26
N PHE A 54 1.95 -5.50 0.34
CA PHE A 54 2.82 -4.34 0.44
C PHE A 54 2.54 -3.51 1.70
N THR A 55 1.28 -3.13 1.93
CA THR A 55 0.91 -2.29 3.08
C THR A 55 1.07 -3.03 4.41
N GLY A 56 0.82 -4.34 4.44
CA GLY A 56 1.09 -5.20 5.60
C GLY A 56 2.57 -5.28 5.95
N VAL A 57 3.42 -5.63 4.97
CA VAL A 57 4.88 -5.69 5.16
C VAL A 57 5.45 -4.32 5.50
N TRP A 58 4.99 -3.26 4.83
CA TRP A 58 5.40 -1.89 5.13
C TRP A 58 5.13 -1.52 6.60
N THR A 59 3.93 -1.83 7.08
CA THR A 59 3.53 -1.58 8.46
C THR A 59 4.43 -2.32 9.44
N LEU A 60 4.66 -3.61 9.22
CA LEU A 60 5.54 -4.43 10.07
C LEU A 60 6.97 -3.89 10.09
N VAL A 61 7.54 -3.59 8.92
CA VAL A 61 8.92 -3.08 8.81
C VAL A 61 9.06 -1.75 9.52
N THR A 62 8.15 -0.81 9.28
CA THR A 62 8.23 0.53 9.88
C THR A 62 7.95 0.51 11.38
N LEU A 63 7.10 -0.40 11.86
CA LEU A 63 6.91 -0.67 13.29
C LEU A 63 8.19 -1.19 13.94
N LEU A 64 8.82 -2.21 13.35
CA LEU A 64 10.08 -2.79 13.84
C LEU A 64 11.21 -1.75 13.84
N VAL A 65 11.29 -0.91 12.81
CA VAL A 65 12.22 0.22 12.79
C VAL A 65 11.94 1.19 13.93
N GLY A 66 10.67 1.49 14.24
CA GLY A 66 10.30 2.36 15.36
C GLY A 66 10.71 1.79 16.71
N LEU A 67 10.48 0.49 16.92
CA LEU A 67 10.85 -0.23 18.14
C LEU A 67 12.37 -0.27 18.37
N ASN A 68 13.16 -0.31 17.30
CA ASN A 68 14.63 -0.41 17.39
C ASN A 68 15.34 0.96 17.44
N ARG A 69 14.62 2.08 17.52
CA ARG A 69 15.20 3.43 17.56
C ARG A 69 15.34 3.93 18.99
N SER A 70 16.57 4.29 19.36
CA SER A 70 16.89 4.89 20.66
C SER A 70 16.45 6.35 20.81
N THR A 71 16.24 7.07 19.70
CA THR A 71 15.84 8.48 19.73
C THR A 71 14.32 8.63 19.60
N PRO A 72 13.63 9.29 20.57
CA PRO A 72 12.17 9.40 20.57
C PRO A 72 11.61 10.06 19.30
N HIS A 73 12.32 11.05 18.75
CA HIS A 73 11.90 11.74 17.53
C HIS A 73 11.98 10.84 16.28
N ALA A 74 12.99 9.98 16.17
CA ALA A 74 13.10 9.06 15.03
C ALA A 74 12.10 7.91 15.17
N ALA A 75 11.91 7.38 16.38
CA ALA A 75 10.90 6.37 16.68
C ALA A 75 9.50 6.86 16.33
N LYS A 76 9.14 8.08 16.76
CA LYS A 76 7.82 8.71 16.45
C LYS A 76 7.56 8.78 14.94
N ARG A 77 8.58 9.07 14.12
CA ARG A 77 8.43 9.13 12.66
C ARG A 77 8.20 7.75 12.04
N ALA A 78 8.93 6.74 12.52
CA ALA A 78 8.72 5.37 12.10
C ALA A 78 7.31 4.87 12.48
N TYR A 79 6.81 5.24 13.67
CA TYR A 79 5.43 4.96 14.06
C TYR A 79 4.40 5.69 13.19
N TRP A 80 4.67 6.92 12.76
CA TRP A 80 3.80 7.58 11.77
C TRP A 80 3.76 6.84 10.43
N LEU A 81 4.89 6.34 9.93
CA LEU A 81 4.91 5.53 8.71
C LEU A 81 4.15 4.20 8.89
N ALA A 82 4.27 3.58 10.06
CA ALA A 82 3.52 2.37 10.41
C ALA A 82 2.01 2.64 10.48
N ALA A 83 1.60 3.75 11.10
CA ALA A 83 0.20 4.16 11.18
C ALA A 83 -0.40 4.42 9.80
N ILE A 84 0.35 5.08 8.90
CA ILE A 84 -0.06 5.29 7.51
C ILE A 84 -0.24 3.95 6.80
N GLY A 85 0.74 3.04 6.90
CA GLY A 85 0.66 1.70 6.32
C GLY A 85 -0.55 0.91 6.82
N ALA A 86 -0.78 0.91 8.14
CA ALA A 86 -1.88 0.19 8.77
C ALA A 86 -3.25 0.75 8.34
N ALA A 87 -3.37 2.08 8.31
CA ALA A 87 -4.59 2.74 7.86
C ALA A 87 -4.88 2.41 6.39
N THR A 88 -3.87 2.45 5.51
CA THR A 88 -4.04 2.07 4.10
C THR A 88 -4.38 0.59 3.96
N PHE A 89 -3.77 -0.30 4.74
CA PHE A 89 -4.08 -1.74 4.72
C PHE A 89 -5.56 -1.98 5.07
N VAL A 90 -6.05 -1.41 6.18
CA VAL A 90 -7.45 -1.53 6.61
C VAL A 90 -8.39 -0.93 5.57
N ALA A 91 -8.10 0.28 5.08
CA ALA A 91 -8.92 0.92 4.04
C ALA A 91 -8.97 0.08 2.76
N SER A 92 -7.85 -0.53 2.35
CA SER A 92 -7.77 -1.38 1.17
C SER A 92 -8.54 -2.69 1.35
N LEU A 93 -8.50 -3.30 2.53
CA LEU A 93 -9.31 -4.46 2.88
C LEU A 93 -10.81 -4.15 2.76
N VAL A 94 -11.23 -3.02 3.29
CA VAL A 94 -12.64 -2.59 3.24
C VAL A 94 -13.07 -2.28 1.80
N ALA A 95 -12.24 -1.57 1.03
CA ALA A 95 -12.58 -1.14 -0.32
C ALA A 95 -12.49 -2.27 -1.36
N PHE A 96 -11.45 -3.11 -1.29
CA PHE A 96 -11.07 -4.05 -2.34
C PHE A 96 -11.06 -5.52 -1.89
N GLY A 97 -11.33 -5.81 -0.60
CA GLY A 97 -11.27 -7.18 -0.07
C GLY A 97 -12.22 -8.17 -0.75
N HIS A 98 -13.32 -7.67 -1.36
CA HIS A 98 -14.23 -8.50 -2.15
C HIS A 98 -13.57 -9.11 -3.40
N HIS A 99 -12.42 -8.61 -3.86
CA HIS A 99 -11.68 -9.20 -4.98
C HIS A 99 -10.96 -10.51 -4.59
N VAL A 100 -10.82 -10.83 -3.30
CA VAL A 100 -10.05 -11.98 -2.77
C VAL A 100 -10.90 -12.99 -2.00
N THR A 101 -12.22 -12.81 -1.99
CA THR A 101 -13.23 -13.70 -1.37
C THR A 101 -14.20 -14.19 -2.43
#